data_AF-A0A974BGK1-F1
#
_entry.id   AF-A0A974BGK1-F1
#
_cell.length_a   1.000
_cell.length_b   1.000
_cell.length_c   1.000
_cell.angle_alpha   90.00
_cell.angle_beta   90.00
_cell.angle_gamma   90.00
#
_symmetry.space_group_name_H-M   'P 1'
#
loop_
_entity.id
_entity.type
_entity.pdbx_description
1 polymer ?
#
loop_
_entity_poly.entity_id
_entity_poly.type
_entity_poly.pdbx_seq_one_letter_code
_entity_poly.pdbx_strand_id
1 'polypeptide(L)'
;MNAPLEAEQAQSQENEIDYLKKVKTKAIRTNIIVFTTLIIVVGLLSLVFLIGIRVKSDDVNIVTNVYDENEGSFKIVLSNGKRLNVTTRPITDMDDNGDSITAGYVLTPYSVLTLPGKDCNNYTIGYPLTRDFNITIRFRDKDVVYVVRNNQLLELKEPLSEEK
;
A
#
# COMPACT_ATOMS: atom_id res chain seq x y z
N MET A 1 21.16 -58.74 49.48
CA MET A 1 21.90 -58.41 48.24
C MET A 1 20.86 -57.97 47.21
N ASN A 2 20.48 -56.69 47.19
CA ASN A 2 19.46 -56.15 46.26
C ASN A 2 19.99 -55.02 45.36
N ALA A 3 21.30 -54.76 45.42
CA ALA A 3 21.98 -53.68 44.71
C ALA A 3 21.78 -53.62 43.18
N PRO A 4 21.62 -54.72 42.41
CA PRO A 4 21.46 -54.60 40.96
C PRO A 4 20.09 -54.06 40.53
N LEU A 5 19.02 -54.36 41.28
CA LEU A 5 17.64 -53.93 40.94
C LEU A 5 17.39 -52.44 41.21
N GLU A 6 17.97 -51.90 42.28
CA GLU A 6 17.85 -50.46 42.60
C GLU A 6 18.62 -49.58 41.61
N ALA A 7 19.78 -50.05 41.13
CA ALA A 7 20.58 -49.34 40.13
C ALA A 7 19.87 -49.29 38.76
N GLU A 8 19.21 -50.39 38.36
CA GLU A 8 18.48 -50.50 37.10
C GLU A 8 17.21 -49.62 37.11
N GLN A 9 16.52 -49.54 38.25
CA GLN A 9 15.37 -48.64 38.43
C GLN A 9 15.77 -47.15 38.43
N ALA A 10 16.88 -46.80 39.09
CA ALA A 10 17.39 -45.42 39.09
C ALA A 10 17.81 -44.98 37.68
N GLN A 11 18.47 -45.84 36.93
CA GLN A 11 18.88 -45.57 35.55
C GLN A 11 17.68 -45.46 34.59
N SER A 12 16.64 -46.27 34.80
CA SER A 12 15.38 -46.14 34.03
C SER A 12 14.67 -44.81 34.31
N GLN A 13 14.63 -44.36 35.57
CA GLN A 13 14.03 -43.06 35.93
C GLN A 13 14.82 -41.89 35.35
N GLU A 14 16.15 -41.97 35.36
CA GLU A 14 17.00 -40.92 34.79
C GLU A 14 16.78 -40.78 33.27
N ASN A 15 16.69 -41.90 32.55
CA ASN A 15 16.39 -41.93 31.12
C ASN A 15 14.99 -41.36 30.80
N GLU A 16 13.99 -41.63 31.64
CA GLU A 16 12.63 -41.10 31.49
C GLU A 16 12.60 -39.57 31.69
N ILE A 17 13.30 -39.07 32.72
CA ILE A 17 13.43 -37.64 32.98
C ILE A 17 14.12 -36.92 31.82
N ASP A 18 15.19 -37.50 31.27
CA ASP A 18 15.93 -36.88 30.18
C ASP A 18 15.14 -36.87 28.87
N TYR A 19 14.36 -37.95 28.61
CA TYR A 19 13.38 -37.99 27.54
C TYR A 19 12.32 -36.89 27.68
N LEU A 20 11.72 -36.73 28.86
CA LEU A 20 10.69 -35.72 29.12
C LEU A 20 11.25 -34.30 28.96
N LYS A 21 12.50 -34.03 29.40
CA LYS A 21 13.18 -32.76 29.15
C LYS A 21 13.37 -32.49 27.66
N LYS A 22 13.76 -33.50 26.88
CA LYS A 22 13.95 -33.39 25.43
C LYS A 22 12.63 -33.13 24.70
N VAL A 23 11.55 -33.82 25.09
CA VAL A 23 10.21 -33.59 24.55
C VAL A 23 9.71 -32.18 24.87
N LYS A 24 9.85 -31.73 26.12
CA LYS A 24 9.48 -30.37 26.54
C LYS A 24 10.25 -29.30 25.77
N THR A 25 11.56 -29.48 25.60
CA THR A 25 12.42 -28.55 24.83
C THR A 25 12.02 -28.51 23.36
N LYS A 26 11.71 -29.66 22.75
CA LYS A 26 11.22 -29.74 21.37
C LYS A 26 9.86 -29.07 21.20
N ALA A 27 8.94 -29.27 22.15
CA ALA A 27 7.63 -28.64 22.15
C ALA A 27 7.74 -27.11 22.28
N ILE A 28 8.57 -26.62 23.21
CA ILE A 28 8.84 -25.18 23.38
C ILE A 28 9.40 -24.59 22.08
N ARG A 29 10.39 -25.24 21.46
CA ARG A 29 10.98 -24.76 20.20
C ARG A 29 9.96 -24.69 19.07
N THR A 30 9.09 -25.69 18.97
CA THR A 30 8.01 -25.74 17.98
C THR A 30 7.02 -24.60 18.20
N ASN A 31 6.60 -24.36 19.44
CA ASN A 31 5.70 -23.26 19.78
C ASN A 31 6.32 -21.89 19.46
N ILE A 32 7.61 -21.69 19.76
CA ILE A 32 8.31 -20.44 19.41
C ILE A 32 8.27 -20.20 17.91
N ILE A 33 8.54 -21.23 17.09
CA ILE A 33 8.47 -21.11 15.63
C ILE A 33 7.06 -20.72 15.19
N VAL A 34 6.03 -21.41 15.69
CA VAL A 34 4.62 -21.10 15.37
C VAL A 34 4.25 -19.67 15.75
N PHE A 35 4.59 -19.22 16.95
CA PHE A 35 4.33 -17.85 17.39
C PHE A 35 5.08 -16.82 16.54
N THR A 36 6.34 -17.11 16.18
CA THR A 36 7.14 -16.23 15.33
C THR A 36 6.52 -16.10 13.94
N THR A 37 6.11 -17.22 13.34
CA THR A 37 5.41 -17.22 12.05
C THR A 37 4.10 -16.45 12.13
N LEU A 38 3.32 -16.63 13.20
CA LEU A 38 2.07 -15.90 13.42
C LEU A 38 2.30 -14.38 13.49
N ILE A 39 3.31 -13.93 14.24
CA ILE A 39 3.65 -12.50 14.35
C ILE A 39 4.05 -11.92 12.99
N ILE A 40 4.84 -12.64 12.20
CA ILE A 40 5.23 -12.21 10.84
C ILE A 40 3.99 -12.05 9.95
N VAL A 41 3.08 -13.03 9.97
CA VAL A 41 1.84 -12.99 9.19
C VAL A 41 0.96 -11.80 9.60
N VAL A 42 0.77 -11.58 10.90
CA VAL A 42 0.00 -10.43 11.41
C VAL A 42 0.67 -9.11 11.05
N GLY A 43 2.00 -9.03 11.13
CA GLY A 43 2.77 -7.86 10.70
C GLY A 43 2.57 -7.54 9.22
N LEU A 44 2.66 -8.54 8.34
CA LEU A 44 2.42 -8.37 6.91
C LEU A 44 0.98 -7.93 6.61
N LEU A 45 0.00 -8.53 7.26
CA LEU A 45 -1.41 -8.12 7.16
C LEU A 45 -1.58 -6.66 7.57
N SER A 46 -1.04 -6.26 8.72
CA SER A 46 -1.17 -4.88 9.23
C SER A 46 -0.63 -3.83 8.25
N LEU A 47 0.43 -4.15 7.50
CA LEU A 47 0.99 -3.26 6.49
C LEU A 47 0.06 -3.06 5.29
N VAL A 48 -0.66 -4.12 4.87
CA VAL A 48 -1.71 -4.03 3.84
C VAL A 48 -2.89 -3.18 4.31
N PHE A 49 -3.27 -3.29 5.58
CA PHE A 49 -4.31 -2.43 6.17
C PHE A 49 -3.86 -0.97 6.33
N LEU A 50 -2.57 -0.70 6.50
CA LEU A 50 -2.04 0.65 6.68
C LEU A 50 -1.82 1.40 5.35
N ILE A 51 -1.15 0.75 4.40
CA ILE A 51 -0.77 1.36 3.11
C ILE A 51 -1.90 1.23 2.08
N GLY A 52 -2.72 0.18 2.21
CA GLY A 52 -3.72 -0.18 1.21
C GLY A 52 -3.12 -0.89 0.00
N ILE A 53 -3.98 -1.36 -0.88
CA ILE A 53 -3.59 -2.02 -2.12
C ILE A 53 -3.87 -1.07 -3.28
N ARG A 54 -2.88 -0.85 -4.15
CA ARG A 54 -3.00 0.03 -5.33
C ARG A 54 -4.24 -0.35 -6.13
N VAL A 55 -5.07 0.61 -6.51
CA VAL A 55 -6.36 0.31 -7.15
C VAL A 55 -6.21 0.07 -8.65
N LYS A 56 -7.15 -0.68 -9.24
CA LYS A 56 -7.26 -0.81 -10.69
C LYS A 56 -7.98 0.40 -11.26
N SER A 57 -7.72 0.74 -12.52
CA SER A 57 -8.36 1.86 -13.19
C SER A 57 -9.89 1.70 -13.29
N ASP A 58 -10.39 0.48 -13.53
CA ASP A 58 -11.83 0.18 -13.63
C ASP A 58 -12.60 0.37 -12.31
N ASP A 59 -11.90 0.33 -11.17
CA ASP A 59 -12.52 0.52 -9.85
C ASP A 59 -12.67 2.00 -9.48
N VAL A 60 -12.21 2.91 -10.34
CA VAL A 60 -12.10 4.35 -10.06
C VAL A 60 -12.95 5.14 -11.02
N ASN A 61 -13.76 6.05 -10.49
CA ASN A 61 -14.38 7.11 -11.25
C ASN A 61 -13.57 8.39 -11.09
N ILE A 62 -13.29 9.04 -12.22
CA ILE A 62 -12.58 10.31 -12.29
C ILE A 62 -13.60 11.38 -12.63
N VAL A 63 -13.69 12.39 -11.77
CA VAL A 63 -14.54 13.56 -11.98
C VAL A 63 -13.65 14.78 -12.08
N THR A 64 -13.74 15.48 -13.19
CA THR A 64 -12.99 16.71 -13.45
C THR A 64 -13.98 17.86 -13.44
N ASN A 65 -13.65 18.94 -12.74
CA ASN A 65 -14.44 20.16 -12.75
C ASN A 65 -13.54 21.34 -13.08
N VAL A 66 -14.01 22.24 -13.93
CA VAL A 66 -13.39 23.53 -14.15
C VAL A 66 -14.20 24.55 -13.36
N TYR A 67 -13.55 25.27 -12.45
CA TYR A 67 -14.22 26.25 -11.59
C TYR A 67 -14.29 27.61 -12.26
N ASP A 68 -13.17 28.05 -12.85
CA ASP A 68 -13.05 29.28 -13.61
C ASP A 68 -12.00 29.13 -14.74
N GLU A 69 -11.58 30.24 -15.34
CA GLU A 69 -10.59 30.26 -16.42
C GLU A 69 -9.16 29.90 -15.98
N ASN A 70 -8.89 29.87 -14.67
CA ASN A 70 -7.57 29.73 -14.06
C ASN A 70 -7.39 28.45 -13.24
N GLU A 71 -8.45 27.85 -12.73
CA GLU A 71 -8.40 26.71 -11.84
C GLU A 71 -9.44 25.62 -12.19
N GLY A 72 -8.99 24.37 -12.12
CA GLY A 72 -9.85 23.20 -12.10
C GLY A 72 -9.55 22.28 -10.93
N SER A 73 -10.38 21.26 -10.75
CA SER A 73 -10.16 20.19 -9.79
C SER A 73 -10.27 18.82 -10.42
N PHE A 74 -9.47 17.93 -9.87
CA PHE A 74 -9.41 16.53 -10.20
C PHE A 74 -9.87 15.72 -8.99
N LYS A 75 -11.00 15.04 -9.10
CA LYS A 75 -11.57 14.20 -8.03
C LYS A 75 -11.53 12.74 -8.43
N ILE A 76 -10.86 11.94 -7.60
CA ILE A 76 -10.77 10.49 -7.71
C ILE A 76 -11.79 9.88 -6.73
N VAL A 77 -12.65 8.99 -7.19
CA VAL A 77 -13.68 8.33 -6.36
C VAL A 77 -13.60 6.82 -6.56
N LEU A 78 -13.53 6.05 -5.47
CA LEU A 78 -13.64 4.60 -5.56
C LEU A 78 -15.09 4.15 -5.71
N SER A 79 -15.34 3.33 -6.73
CA SER A 79 -16.67 2.76 -7.02
C SER A 79 -17.08 1.64 -6.05
N ASN A 80 -16.10 0.98 -5.43
CA ASN A 80 -16.30 -0.20 -4.59
C ASN A 80 -16.61 0.10 -3.11
N GLY A 81 -16.86 1.36 -2.75
CA GLY A 81 -17.20 1.79 -1.39
C GLY A 81 -16.06 1.69 -0.35
N LYS A 82 -14.84 1.34 -0.77
CA LYS A 82 -13.66 1.32 0.11
C LYS A 82 -13.12 2.72 0.36
N ARG A 83 -12.26 2.85 1.37
CA ARG A 83 -11.54 4.11 1.60
C ARG A 83 -10.42 4.28 0.59
N LEU A 84 -10.26 5.51 0.13
CA LEU A 84 -9.22 5.91 -0.80
C LEU A 84 -8.09 6.60 -0.05
N ASN A 85 -6.88 6.09 -0.22
CA ASN A 85 -5.66 6.79 0.14
C ASN A 85 -4.90 7.14 -1.15
N VAL A 86 -4.38 8.34 -1.28
CA VAL A 86 -3.65 8.77 -2.48
C VAL A 86 -2.28 9.26 -2.06
N THR A 87 -1.23 8.66 -2.64
CA THR A 87 0.11 9.24 -2.57
C THR A 87 0.26 10.25 -3.69
N THR A 88 0.67 11.47 -3.35
CA THR A 88 0.88 12.58 -4.29
C THR A 88 2.37 12.90 -4.37
N ARG A 89 2.92 12.93 -5.58
CA ARG A 89 4.30 13.36 -5.83
C ARG A 89 4.29 14.51 -6.84
N PRO A 90 4.84 15.69 -6.52
CA PRO A 90 4.96 16.77 -7.49
C PRO A 90 5.94 16.39 -8.60
N ILE A 91 5.62 16.83 -9.81
CA ILE A 91 6.54 16.91 -10.94
C ILE A 91 7.01 18.36 -10.99
N THR A 92 8.31 18.53 -11.00
CA THR A 92 8.96 19.85 -10.98
C THR A 92 9.52 20.17 -12.35
N ASP A 93 9.40 21.43 -12.75
CA ASP A 93 10.00 21.98 -13.96
C ASP A 93 10.60 23.37 -13.65
N MET A 94 11.23 24.00 -14.63
CA MET A 94 11.73 25.37 -14.54
C MET A 94 10.85 26.29 -15.39
N ASP A 95 10.55 27.48 -14.87
CA ASP A 95 9.92 28.53 -15.67
C ASP A 95 10.95 29.29 -16.52
N ASP A 96 10.49 30.24 -17.34
CA ASP A 96 11.33 31.06 -18.21
C ASP A 96 12.33 31.94 -17.43
N ASN A 97 12.11 32.16 -16.14
CA ASN A 97 13.00 32.90 -15.25
C ASN A 97 14.04 32.00 -14.56
N GLY A 98 13.96 30.68 -14.76
CA GLY A 98 14.81 29.68 -14.11
C GLY A 98 14.34 29.26 -12.72
N ASP A 99 13.13 29.66 -12.31
CA ASP A 99 12.54 29.29 -11.03
C ASP A 99 11.88 27.92 -11.08
N SER A 100 12.02 27.17 -9.98
CA SER A 100 11.44 25.84 -9.85
C SER A 100 9.92 25.93 -9.65
N ILE A 101 9.15 25.39 -10.59
CA ILE A 101 7.70 25.35 -10.57
C ILE A 101 7.18 23.92 -10.52
N THR A 102 5.97 23.73 -9.97
CA THR A 102 5.27 22.44 -10.07
C THR A 102 4.58 22.36 -11.43
N ALA A 103 5.10 21.52 -12.32
CA ALA A 103 4.53 21.24 -13.64
C ALA A 103 3.51 20.10 -13.64
N GLY A 104 3.34 19.40 -12.52
CA GLY A 104 2.36 18.32 -12.45
C GLY A 104 2.32 17.57 -11.14
N TYR A 105 1.49 16.52 -11.11
CA TYR A 105 1.44 15.54 -10.02
C TYR A 105 1.39 14.12 -10.55
N VAL A 106 2.10 13.21 -9.89
CA VAL A 106 1.86 11.77 -9.96
C VAL A 106 1.03 11.37 -8.75
N LEU A 107 -0.19 10.91 -9.02
CA LEU A 107 -1.16 10.42 -8.05
C LEU A 107 -1.15 8.90 -8.06
N THR A 108 -0.95 8.26 -6.91
CA THR A 108 -1.04 6.80 -6.79
C THR A 108 -2.16 6.43 -5.82
N PRO A 109 -3.33 6.01 -6.33
CA PRO A 109 -4.46 5.64 -5.49
C PRO A 109 -4.35 4.21 -4.92
N TYR A 110 -4.68 4.08 -3.64
CA TYR A 110 -4.69 2.84 -2.85
C TYR A 110 -6.07 2.66 -2.20
N SER A 111 -6.60 1.45 -2.28
CA SER A 111 -7.80 1.04 -1.56
C SER A 111 -7.42 0.51 -0.20
N VAL A 112 -8.04 1.05 0.84
CA VAL A 112 -7.85 0.64 2.23
C VAL A 112 -9.14 0.01 2.73
N LEU A 113 -9.01 -1.10 3.46
CA LEU A 113 -10.15 -1.73 4.14
C LEU A 113 -10.76 -0.75 5.15
N THR A 114 -12.07 -0.58 5.07
CA THR A 114 -12.84 0.32 5.93
C THR A 114 -12.80 -0.13 7.38
N LEU A 115 -12.48 0.80 8.29
CA LEU A 115 -12.96 0.74 9.67
C LEU A 115 -14.38 1.35 9.70
N PRO A 116 -15.32 0.82 10.49
CA PRO A 116 -16.66 1.38 10.59
C PRO A 116 -16.60 2.87 11.00
N GLY A 117 -17.33 3.74 10.28
CA GLY A 117 -17.57 5.13 10.68
C GLY A 117 -16.79 6.26 9.97
N LYS A 118 -16.06 6.00 8.88
CA LYS A 118 -15.46 7.07 8.04
C LYS A 118 -15.57 6.80 6.54
N ASP A 119 -16.41 7.58 5.86
CA ASP A 119 -16.62 7.56 4.41
C ASP A 119 -15.66 8.51 3.67
N CYS A 120 -14.36 8.20 3.68
CA CYS A 120 -13.40 8.91 2.81
C CYS A 120 -13.09 8.02 1.59
N ASN A 121 -14.03 7.93 0.66
CA ASN A 121 -13.92 7.16 -0.60
C ASN A 121 -13.43 8.02 -1.79
N ASN A 122 -13.09 9.28 -1.55
CA ASN A 122 -12.69 10.22 -2.57
C ASN A 122 -11.46 11.05 -2.16
N TYR A 123 -10.76 11.57 -3.17
CA TYR A 123 -9.60 12.45 -3.07
C TYR A 123 -9.74 13.55 -4.11
N THR A 124 -9.50 14.80 -3.74
CA THR A 124 -9.61 15.95 -4.65
C THR A 124 -8.32 16.76 -4.60
N ILE A 125 -7.85 17.19 -5.77
CA ILE A 125 -6.71 18.10 -5.91
C ILE A 125 -7.04 19.20 -6.93
N GLY A 126 -6.61 20.42 -6.67
CA GLY A 126 -6.72 21.55 -7.61
C GLY A 126 -5.58 21.54 -8.63
N TYR A 127 -5.81 22.09 -9.82
CA TYR A 127 -4.78 22.27 -10.84
C TYR A 127 -4.94 23.62 -11.56
N PRO A 128 -3.82 24.26 -11.95
CA PRO A 128 -3.87 25.49 -12.72
C PRO A 128 -4.27 25.19 -14.18
N LEU A 129 -5.06 26.08 -14.77
CA LEU A 129 -5.39 26.13 -16.20
C LEU A 129 -4.54 27.13 -16.98
N THR A 130 -3.79 27.97 -16.27
CA THR A 130 -2.99 29.08 -16.80
C THR A 130 -1.66 28.66 -17.41
N ARG A 131 -1.26 27.39 -17.24
CA ARG A 131 -0.02 26.83 -17.77
C ARG A 131 -0.18 25.36 -18.11
N ASP A 132 0.74 24.84 -18.90
CA ASP A 132 0.82 23.40 -19.14
C ASP A 132 1.03 22.67 -17.80
N PHE A 133 0.15 21.70 -17.51
CA PHE A 133 0.15 20.99 -16.24
C PHE A 133 -0.26 19.53 -16.42
N ASN A 134 0.54 18.61 -15.88
CA ASN A 134 0.31 17.18 -16.07
C ASN A 134 -0.16 16.49 -14.79
N ILE A 135 -1.23 15.70 -14.87
CA ILE A 135 -1.70 14.84 -13.79
C ILE A 135 -1.60 13.39 -14.26
N THR A 136 -0.66 12.64 -13.72
CA THR A 136 -0.52 11.21 -14.00
C THR A 136 -1.10 10.41 -12.85
N ILE A 137 -2.05 9.52 -13.14
CA ILE A 137 -2.61 8.59 -12.17
C ILE A 137 -2.05 7.21 -12.43
N ARG A 138 -1.30 6.71 -11.45
CA ARG A 138 -0.65 5.40 -11.50
C ARG A 138 -1.53 4.34 -10.86
N PHE A 139 -2.32 3.64 -11.68
CA PHE A 139 -3.08 2.49 -11.24
C PHE A 139 -2.21 1.24 -11.16
N ARG A 140 -2.80 0.14 -10.69
CA ARG A 140 -2.12 -1.17 -10.65
C ARG A 140 -1.90 -1.74 -12.04
N ASP A 141 -2.82 -1.47 -12.95
CA ASP A 141 -2.95 -2.03 -14.30
C ASP A 141 -2.42 -1.09 -15.39
N LYS A 142 -2.52 0.23 -15.20
CA LYS A 142 -2.05 1.22 -16.17
C LYS A 142 -1.78 2.59 -15.54
N ASP A 143 -1.04 3.43 -16.24
CA ASP A 143 -0.94 4.86 -15.94
C ASP A 143 -1.91 5.61 -16.87
N VAL A 144 -2.69 6.54 -16.32
CA VAL A 144 -3.57 7.45 -17.09
C VAL A 144 -3.04 8.87 -16.93
N VAL A 145 -2.87 9.58 -18.03
CA VAL A 145 -2.28 10.93 -18.01
C VAL A 145 -3.33 11.95 -18.44
N TYR A 146 -3.50 12.99 -17.64
CA TYR A 146 -4.28 14.16 -17.98
C TYR A 146 -3.34 15.33 -18.20
N VAL A 147 -3.50 16.02 -19.32
CA VAL A 147 -2.71 17.19 -19.66
C VAL A 147 -3.64 18.38 -19.69
N VAL A 148 -3.30 19.40 -18.93
CA VAL A 148 -3.88 20.72 -19.06
C VAL A 148 -3.07 21.48 -20.09
N ARG A 149 -3.71 21.93 -21.16
CA ARG A 149 -3.11 22.77 -22.20
C ARG A 149 -4.16 23.71 -22.77
N ASN A 150 -3.79 24.95 -23.05
CA ASN A 150 -4.70 25.96 -23.60
C ASN A 150 -5.99 26.11 -22.76
N ASN A 151 -5.87 26.12 -21.43
CA ASN A 151 -6.98 26.21 -20.48
C ASN A 151 -8.01 25.06 -20.60
N GLN A 152 -7.63 23.92 -21.17
CA GLN A 152 -8.47 22.74 -21.30
C GLN A 152 -7.79 21.50 -20.75
N LEU A 153 -8.57 20.62 -20.13
CA LEU A 153 -8.11 19.31 -19.68
C LEU A 153 -8.30 18.28 -20.79
N LEU A 154 -7.21 17.63 -21.19
CA LEU A 154 -7.16 16.58 -22.19
C LEU A 154 -6.79 15.26 -21.52
N GLU A 155 -7.63 14.23 -21.66
CA GLU A 155 -7.27 12.86 -21.25
C GLU A 155 -6.43 12.20 -22.35
N LEU A 156 -5.20 11.81 -22.02
CA LEU A 156 -4.35 10.97 -22.86
C LEU A 156 -4.44 9.53 -22.33
N LYS A 157 -5.02 8.65 -23.15
CA LYS A 157 -5.30 7.27 -22.74
C LYS A 157 -4.08 6.35 -22.67
N GLU A 158 -2.92 6.79 -23.11
CA GLU A 158 -1.65 6.08 -22.97
C GLU A 158 -0.53 7.11 -22.76
N PRO A 159 0.49 6.84 -21.95
CA PRO A 159 1.68 7.68 -21.95
C PRO A 159 2.23 7.69 -23.39
N LEU A 160 2.52 8.88 -23.94
CA LEU A 160 3.34 8.98 -25.14
C LEU A 160 4.56 8.08 -24.89
N SER A 161 4.70 7.02 -25.69
CA SER A 161 5.89 6.19 -25.62
C SER A 161 7.09 7.11 -25.75
N GLU A 162 8.01 7.06 -24.78
CA GLU A 162 9.32 7.67 -24.94
C GLU A 162 9.90 7.13 -26.27
N GLU A 163 9.94 7.98 -27.29
CA GLU A 163 10.73 7.71 -28.48
C GLU A 163 12.17 7.51 -28.01
N LYS A 164 12.68 6.31 -28.27
CA LYS A 164 14.05 5.88 -27.98
C LYS A 164 15.08 6.64 -28.80
#